data_AF-A0A8R1HH07-F1
#
_entry.id   AF-A0A8R1HH07-F1
#
_cell.length_a   1.000
_cell.length_b   1.000
_cell.length_c   1.000
_cell.angle_alpha   90.00
_cell.angle_beta   90.00
_cell.angle_gamma   90.00
#
_symmetry.space_group_name_H-M   'P 1'
#
loop_
_entity.id
_entity.type
_entity.pdbx_description
1 polymer ?
#
loop_
_entity_poly.entity_id
_entity_poly.type
_entity_poly.pdbx_seq_one_letter_code
_entity_poly.pdbx_strand_id
1 'polypeptide(L)'
;MQRSISVIFGENALREFMKKLGLSLIVRAHEVSQDGFNFMFNRKIVTVFSAPYYCGNETNCGAVMHVTPNYEICFTVLRPRMVLNADNADTVRQMENNYKALMANSPDPNRGRHLQQQQQQQQQQQAQQQQQKVITKS
;
A
#
# COMPACT_ATOMS: atom_id res chain seq x y z
N MET A 1 -18.84 5.41 -4.90
CA MET A 1 -19.14 6.67 -4.20
C MET A 1 -18.87 7.80 -5.18
N GLN A 2 -19.90 8.58 -5.54
CA GLN A 2 -19.75 9.75 -6.42
C GLN A 2 -19.60 10.99 -5.54
N ARG A 3 -18.55 11.79 -5.76
CA ARG A 3 -18.38 13.06 -5.03
C ARG A 3 -19.24 14.15 -5.69
N SER A 4 -19.72 15.10 -4.90
CA SER A 4 -20.63 16.17 -5.37
C SER A 4 -19.93 17.35 -6.02
N ILE A 5 -18.62 17.27 -6.26
CA ILE A 5 -17.80 18.36 -6.80
C ILE A 5 -17.03 17.81 -8.00
N SER A 6 -17.03 18.57 -9.09
CA SER A 6 -16.44 18.20 -10.39
C SER A 6 -17.18 17.07 -11.11
N VAL A 7 -16.60 16.56 -12.19
CA VAL A 7 -17.19 15.57 -13.10
C VAL A 7 -16.38 14.27 -13.12
N ILE A 8 -17.05 13.16 -13.42
CA ILE A 8 -16.42 11.89 -13.76
C ILE A 8 -16.32 11.80 -15.29
N PHE A 9 -15.18 11.36 -15.81
CA PHE A 9 -14.97 11.16 -17.25
C PHE A 9 -14.67 9.70 -17.56
N GLY A 10 -15.12 9.25 -18.73
CA GLY A 10 -14.84 7.92 -19.26
C GLY A 10 -13.67 7.90 -20.24
N GLU A 11 -13.37 6.71 -20.76
CA GLU A 11 -12.24 6.45 -21.66
C GLU A 11 -12.27 7.29 -22.94
N ASN A 12 -13.45 7.57 -23.51
CA ASN A 12 -13.57 8.36 -24.74
C ASN A 12 -13.06 9.79 -24.55
N ALA A 13 -13.52 10.48 -23.50
CA ALA A 13 -13.07 11.83 -23.17
C ALA A 13 -11.57 11.87 -22.85
N LEU A 14 -11.07 10.85 -22.14
CA LEU A 14 -9.63 10.69 -21.88
C LEU A 14 -8.83 10.59 -23.18
N ARG A 15 -9.25 9.72 -24.10
CA ARG A 15 -8.55 9.48 -25.37
C ARG A 15 -8.51 10.73 -26.23
N GLU A 16 -9.62 11.45 -26.35
CA GLU A 16 -9.69 12.70 -27.09
C GLU A 16 -8.78 13.78 -26.49
N PHE A 17 -8.80 13.93 -25.16
CA PHE A 17 -7.95 14.85 -24.43
C PHE A 17 -6.46 14.55 -24.65
N MET A 18 -6.06 13.28 -24.49
CA MET A 18 -4.67 12.85 -24.68
C MET A 18 -4.21 13.04 -26.13
N LYS A 19 -5.05 12.70 -27.11
CA LYS A 19 -4.74 12.92 -28.54
C LYS A 19 -4.56 14.41 -28.84
N LYS A 20 -5.44 15.27 -28.33
CA LYS A 20 -5.36 16.72 -28.52
C LYS A 20 -4.07 17.33 -27.97
N LEU A 21 -3.58 16.81 -26.85
CA LEU A 21 -2.38 17.31 -26.16
C LEU A 21 -1.10 16.52 -26.46
N GLY A 22 -1.17 15.47 -27.28
CA GLY A 22 -0.02 14.61 -27.57
C GLY A 22 0.52 13.83 -26.37
N LEU A 23 -0.33 13.49 -25.39
CA LEU A 23 0.06 12.81 -24.15
C LEU A 23 0.03 11.29 -24.28
N SER A 24 0.96 10.61 -23.61
CA SER A 24 1.05 9.14 -23.55
C SER A 24 0.47 8.54 -22.26
N LEU A 25 0.49 9.30 -21.16
CA LEU A 25 0.03 8.89 -19.83
C LEU A 25 -0.46 10.10 -19.03
N ILE A 26 -1.53 9.92 -18.25
CA ILE A 26 -1.93 10.84 -17.17
C ILE A 26 -1.57 10.23 -15.82
N VAL A 27 -0.86 10.99 -14.98
CA VAL A 27 -0.59 10.63 -13.58
C VAL A 27 -1.49 11.48 -12.69
N ARG A 28 -2.27 10.85 -11.81
CA ARG A 28 -3.18 11.52 -10.87
C ARG A 28 -3.13 10.87 -9.48
N ALA A 29 -3.83 11.48 -8.53
CA ALA A 29 -4.03 10.94 -7.18
C ALA A 29 -5.52 10.89 -6.82
N HIS A 30 -5.89 11.38 -5.63
CA HIS A 30 -7.25 11.68 -5.15
C HIS A 30 -8.12 10.48 -4.74
N GLU A 31 -7.94 9.33 -5.38
CA GLU A 31 -8.63 8.08 -5.05
C GLU A 31 -7.68 7.14 -4.32
N VAL A 32 -8.15 6.53 -3.24
CA VAL A 32 -7.39 5.48 -2.54
C VAL A 32 -7.23 4.30 -3.49
N SER A 33 -6.00 3.92 -3.79
CA SER A 33 -5.70 2.67 -4.47
C SER A 33 -5.19 1.66 -3.47
N GLN A 34 -5.67 0.42 -3.60
CA GLN A 34 -5.28 -0.68 -2.74
C GLN A 34 -3.76 -0.96 -2.78
N ASP A 35 -3.21 -1.01 -4.00
CA ASP A 35 -1.79 -1.07 -4.37
C ASP A 35 -0.93 0.10 -3.90
N GLY A 36 -1.55 1.20 -3.49
CA GLY A 36 -0.94 2.53 -3.57
C GLY A 36 -0.84 3.07 -5.00
N PHE A 37 -1.09 2.27 -6.02
CA PHE A 37 -1.26 2.73 -7.41
C PHE A 37 -2.26 1.88 -8.17
N ASN A 38 -2.86 2.40 -9.25
CA ASN A 38 -3.77 1.65 -10.12
C ASN A 38 -3.72 2.19 -11.56
N PHE A 39 -3.52 1.31 -12.54
CA PHE A 39 -3.63 1.66 -13.95
C PHE A 39 -5.05 1.42 -14.45
N MET A 40 -5.60 2.37 -15.18
CA MET A 40 -6.92 2.23 -15.82
C MET A 40 -6.85 2.59 -17.31
N PHE A 41 -7.92 2.27 -18.04
CA PHE A 41 -8.10 2.59 -19.47
C PHE A 41 -6.87 2.22 -20.31
N ASN A 42 -6.55 0.92 -20.34
CA ASN A 42 -5.39 0.39 -21.06
C ASN A 42 -4.07 1.11 -20.71
N ARG A 43 -3.85 1.32 -19.40
CA ARG A 43 -2.67 1.99 -18.83
C ARG A 43 -2.46 3.44 -19.30
N LYS A 44 -3.50 4.11 -19.78
CA LYS A 44 -3.45 5.54 -20.18
C LYS A 44 -3.59 6.49 -19.01
N ILE A 45 -4.08 6.01 -17.87
CA ILE A 45 -4.10 6.75 -16.62
C ILE A 45 -3.53 5.89 -15.50
N VAL A 46 -2.77 6.51 -14.61
CA VAL A 46 -2.34 5.93 -13.35
C VAL A 46 -2.78 6.82 -12.19
N THR A 47 -3.46 6.21 -11.24
CA THR A 47 -3.70 6.80 -9.91
C THR A 47 -2.56 6.37 -8.99
N VAL A 48 -1.95 7.31 -8.28
CA VAL A 48 -0.95 7.08 -7.23
C VAL A 48 -1.49 7.65 -5.91
N PHE A 49 -1.41 6.85 -4.86
CA PHE A 49 -1.84 7.19 -3.52
C PHE A 49 -0.72 6.85 -2.54
N SER A 50 -0.25 7.83 -1.77
CA SER A 50 1.01 7.70 -1.02
C SER A 50 0.83 7.51 0.49
N ALA A 51 -0.40 7.56 1.00
CA ALA A 51 -0.69 7.37 2.43
C ALA A 51 -1.12 5.90 2.70
N PRO A 52 -0.23 5.03 3.22
CA PRO A 52 -0.63 3.69 3.64
C PRO A 52 -1.58 3.75 4.84
N TYR A 53 -2.46 2.76 4.97
CA TYR A 53 -3.43 2.66 6.07
C TYR A 53 -4.27 3.94 6.23
N TYR A 54 -4.77 4.43 5.10
CA TYR A 54 -5.43 5.74 5.03
C TYR A 54 -6.59 5.84 6.02
N CYS A 55 -6.66 6.97 6.73
CA CYS A 55 -7.63 7.25 7.80
C CYS A 55 -7.74 6.19 8.92
N GLY A 56 -6.78 5.26 9.01
CA GLY A 56 -6.78 4.22 10.03
C GLY A 56 -7.85 3.13 9.85
N ASN A 57 -8.55 3.11 8.72
CA ASN A 57 -9.62 2.17 8.41
C ASN A 57 -9.48 1.52 7.02
N GLU A 58 -8.63 2.09 6.16
CA GLU A 58 -8.29 1.47 4.90
C GLU A 58 -7.09 0.55 5.06
N THR A 59 -7.04 -0.47 4.21
CA THR A 59 -5.99 -1.48 4.23
C THR A 59 -5.03 -1.32 3.06
N ASN A 60 -5.00 -0.12 2.49
CA ASN A 60 -4.22 0.21 1.32
C ASN A 60 -2.73 0.36 1.63
N CYS A 61 -1.90 0.05 0.64
CA CYS A 61 -0.52 0.51 0.62
C CYS A 61 -0.46 1.97 0.16
N GLY A 62 0.66 2.62 0.45
CA GLY A 62 1.10 3.82 -0.26
C GLY A 62 2.00 3.43 -1.43
N ALA A 63 2.17 4.32 -2.41
CA ALA A 63 3.20 4.17 -3.44
C ALA A 63 3.88 5.49 -3.79
N VAL A 64 5.11 5.36 -4.28
CA VAL A 64 5.88 6.39 -4.97
C VAL A 64 6.16 5.90 -6.38
N MET A 65 5.79 6.69 -7.38
CA MET A 65 6.07 6.41 -8.78
C MET A 65 7.39 7.05 -9.18
N HIS A 66 8.29 6.26 -9.75
CA HIS A 66 9.55 6.73 -10.32
C HIS A 66 9.44 6.69 -11.84
N VAL A 67 9.94 7.73 -12.49
CA VAL A 67 10.01 7.84 -13.94
C VAL A 67 11.47 8.06 -14.31
N THR A 68 12.05 7.14 -15.08
CA THR A 68 13.44 7.26 -15.55
C THR A 68 13.52 8.23 -16.73
N PRO A 69 14.73 8.72 -17.09
CA PRO A 69 14.91 9.52 -18.31
C PRO A 69 14.47 8.82 -19.60
N ASN A 70 14.44 7.48 -19.61
CA ASN A 70 13.95 6.67 -20.74
C ASN A 70 12.42 6.46 -20.69
N TYR A 71 11.71 7.18 -19.82
CA TYR A 71 10.27 7.07 -19.58
C TYR A 71 9.82 5.69 -19.06
N GLU A 72 10.74 4.93 -18.46
CA GLU A 72 10.38 3.69 -17.77
C GLU A 72 9.77 4.03 -16.42
N ILE A 73 8.74 3.26 -16.05
CA ILE A 73 7.96 3.50 -14.85
C ILE A 73 8.16 2.34 -13.88
N CYS A 74 8.55 2.64 -12.66
CA CYS A 74 8.56 1.69 -11.56
C CYS A 74 7.95 2.30 -10.29
N PHE A 75 7.59 1.44 -9.33
CA PHE A 75 6.91 1.86 -8.11
C PHE A 75 7.64 1.33 -6.88
N THR A 76 7.82 2.20 -5.88
CA THR A 76 8.11 1.77 -4.52
C THR A 76 6.80 1.69 -3.76
N VAL A 77 6.47 0.50 -3.24
CA VAL A 77 5.26 0.28 -2.44
C VAL A 77 5.59 0.44 -0.95
N LEU A 78 4.89 1.37 -0.31
CA LEU A 78 4.96 1.65 1.12
C LEU A 78 3.86 0.84 1.82
N ARG A 79 4.23 -0.24 2.49
CA ARG A 79 3.27 -1.00 3.29
C ARG A 79 3.02 -0.28 4.62
N PRO A 80 1.80 -0.37 5.18
CA PRO A 80 1.54 0.08 6.54
C PRO A 80 2.61 -0.44 7.50
N ARG A 81 3.31 0.48 8.16
CA ARG A 81 4.29 0.16 9.19
C ARG A 81 3.87 0.84 10.46
N MET A 82 3.79 0.03 11.50
CA MET A 82 3.46 0.48 12.83
C MET A 82 4.76 0.59 13.62
N VAL A 83 5.01 1.78 14.16
CA VAL A 83 6.25 2.07 14.87
C VAL A 83 5.93 2.06 16.36
N LEU A 84 6.57 1.14 17.08
CA LEU A 84 6.45 1.00 18.52
C LEU A 84 7.43 1.94 19.23
N ASN A 85 6.91 2.66 20.23
CA ASN A 85 7.60 3.62 21.08
C ASN A 85 7.14 3.38 22.53
N ALA A 86 7.89 3.87 23.51
CA ALA A 86 7.54 3.71 24.93
C ALA A 86 6.12 4.21 25.26
N ASP A 87 5.68 5.28 24.59
CA ASP A 87 4.42 5.97 24.90
C ASP A 87 3.22 5.52 24.04
N ASN A 88 3.40 4.62 23.07
CA ASN A 88 2.34 4.27 22.10
C ASN A 88 2.03 2.76 21.99
N ALA A 89 2.53 1.95 22.93
CA ALA A 89 2.44 0.50 22.86
C ALA A 89 1.00 -0.01 22.72
N ASP A 90 0.07 0.54 23.48
CA ASP A 90 -1.34 0.15 23.41
C ASP A 90 -1.99 0.57 22.09
N THR A 91 -1.68 1.78 21.59
CA THR A 91 -2.15 2.29 20.31
C THR A 91 -1.67 1.43 19.15
N VAL A 92 -0.39 1.06 19.15
CA VAL A 92 0.22 0.17 18.15
C VAL A 92 -0.42 -1.20 18.23
N ARG A 93 -0.60 -1.77 19.43
CA ARG A 93 -1.26 -3.07 19.55
C ARG A 93 -2.70 -3.06 19.01
N GLN A 94 -3.45 -2.00 19.29
CA GLN A 94 -4.82 -1.84 18.79
C GLN A 94 -4.86 -1.71 17.27
N MET A 95 -4.01 -0.85 16.69
CA MET A 95 -3.93 -0.66 15.25
C MET A 95 -3.52 -1.97 14.53
N GLU A 96 -2.69 -2.82 15.14
CA GLU A 96 -2.27 -4.11 14.54
C GLU A 96 -3.45 -5.07 14.48
N ASN A 97 -4.22 -5.12 15.56
CA ASN A 97 -5.42 -5.95 15.64
C ASN A 97 -6.46 -5.48 14.60
N ASN A 98 -6.67 -4.17 14.48
CA ASN A 98 -7.56 -3.59 13.48
C ASN A 98 -7.10 -3.94 12.05
N TYR A 99 -5.82 -3.75 11.76
CA TYR A 99 -5.25 -4.07 10.45
C TYR A 99 -5.37 -5.56 10.11
N LYS A 100 -5.09 -6.46 11.08
CA LYS A 100 -5.26 -7.91 10.92
C LYS A 100 -6.73 -8.28 10.64
N ALA A 101 -7.67 -7.70 11.38
CA ALA A 101 -9.10 -7.95 11.18
C ALA A 101 -9.57 -7.47 9.80
N LEU A 102 -9.15 -6.27 9.36
CA LEU A 102 -9.48 -5.74 8.04
C LEU A 102 -8.86 -6.59 6.91
N MET A 103 -7.65 -7.12 7.11
CA MET A 103 -6.99 -8.03 6.16
C MET A 103 -7.72 -9.38 6.04
N ALA A 104 -8.19 -9.95 7.15
CA ALA A 104 -8.90 -11.23 7.15
C ALA A 104 -10.23 -11.17 6.36
N ASN A 105 -10.85 -9.99 6.34
CA ASN A 105 -12.10 -9.74 5.61
C ASN A 105 -11.87 -9.27 4.16
N SER A 106 -10.63 -9.32 3.69
CA SER A 106 -10.28 -8.89 2.34
C SER A 106 -10.83 -9.86 1.28
N PRO A 107 -11.42 -9.35 0.18
CA PRO A 107 -11.84 -10.20 -0.94
C PRO A 107 -10.66 -10.75 -1.77
N ASP A 108 -9.46 -10.15 -1.66
CA ASP A 108 -8.24 -10.67 -2.29
C ASP A 108 -7.62 -11.80 -1.46
N PRO A 109 -7.54 -13.06 -1.97
CA PRO A 109 -6.97 -14.21 -1.26
C PRO A 109 -5.46 -14.12 -1.04
N ASN A 110 -4.77 -13.22 -1.73
CA ASN A 110 -3.32 -13.06 -1.63
C ASN A 110 -2.89 -11.99 -0.62
N ARG A 111 -3.84 -11.25 -0.07
CA ARG A 111 -3.59 -10.15 0.86
C ARG A 111 -3.14 -10.69 2.22
N GLY A 112 -2.24 -9.97 2.90
CA GLY A 112 -1.72 -10.38 4.20
C GLY A 112 -0.66 -11.50 4.19
N ARG A 113 -0.34 -12.14 3.04
CA ARG A 113 0.75 -13.16 2.96
C ARG A 113 2.09 -12.69 3.53
N HIS A 114 2.41 -11.42 3.31
CA HIS A 114 3.61 -10.77 3.86
C HIS A 114 3.61 -10.67 5.40
N LEU A 115 2.44 -10.53 6.05
CA LEU A 115 2.34 -10.50 7.51
C LEU A 115 2.66 -11.86 8.12
N GLN A 116 2.24 -12.95 7.48
CA GLN A 116 2.56 -14.31 7.90
C GLN A 116 4.08 -14.55 7.83
N GLN A 117 4.72 -14.10 6.75
CA GLN A 117 6.17 -14.18 6.60
C GLN A 117 6.92 -13.38 7.67
N GLN A 118 6.48 -12.16 7.99
CA GLN A 118 7.08 -11.35 9.06
C GLN A 118 6.92 -11.99 10.45
N GLN A 119 5.75 -12.56 10.76
CA GLN A 119 5.55 -13.27 12.04
C GLN A 119 6.46 -14.50 12.16
N GLN A 120 6.59 -15.30 11.09
CA GLN A 120 7.50 -16.44 11.07
C GLN A 120 8.94 -16.01 11.28
N GLN A 121 9.39 -14.93 10.63
CA GLN A 121 10.74 -14.38 10.83
C GLN A 121 10.97 -13.88 12.26
N GLN A 122 10.01 -13.18 12.86
CA GLN A 122 10.12 -12.72 14.25
C GLN A 122 10.17 -13.89 15.24
N GLN A 123 9.33 -14.92 15.05
CA GLN A 123 9.35 -16.12 15.89
C GLN A 123 10.68 -16.89 15.77
N GLN A 124 11.23 -17.01 14.56
CA GLN A 124 12.53 -17.63 14.34
C GLN A 124 13.66 -16.82 15.02
N GLN A 125 13.65 -15.50 14.93
CA GLN A 125 14.63 -14.65 15.62
C GLN A 125 14.53 -14.75 17.14
N GLN A 126 13.32 -14.78 17.70
CA GLN A 126 13.11 -14.96 19.15
C GLN A 126 13.57 -16.34 19.63
N ALA A 127 13.29 -17.40 18.87
CA ALA A 127 13.74 -18.75 19.18
C ALA A 127 15.28 -18.87 19.16
N GLN A 128 15.96 -18.26 18.17
CA GLN A 128 17.41 -18.22 18.10
C GLN A 128 18.05 -17.48 19.29
N GLN A 129 17.46 -16.35 19.71
CA GLN A 129 17.93 -15.60 20.87
C GLN A 129 17.75 -16.38 22.19
N GLN A 130 16.67 -17.15 22.32
CA GLN A 130 16.44 -18.01 23.50
C GLN A 130 17.44 -19.17 23.55
N GLN A 131 17.74 -19.81 22.42
CA GLN A 131 18.74 -20.88 22.35
C GLN A 131 20.15 -20.36 22.70
N GLN A 132 20.54 -19.17 22.21
CA GLN A 132 21.83 -18.57 22.56
C GLN A 132 21.95 -18.25 24.06
N LYS A 133 20.86 -17.79 24.70
CA LYS A 133 20.83 -17.53 26.15
C LYS A 133 20.92 -18.79 27.02
N VAL A 134 20.46 -19.93 26.52
CA VAL A 134 20.60 -21.23 27.22
C VAL A 134 22.04 -21.72 27.14
N ILE A 135 22.70 -21.54 25.99
CA ILE A 135 24.09 -21.99 25.77
C ILE A 135 25.11 -21.15 26.57
N THR A 136 24.85 -19.87 26.79
CA THR A 136 25.77 -18.97 27.53
C THR A 136 25.63 -19.00 29.05
N LYS A 137 24.76 -19.86 29.58
CA LYS A 137 24.55 -20.05 31.03
C LYS A 137 25.16 -21.36 31.58
N SER A 138 26.01 -22.05 30.82
CA SER A 138 26.87 -23.17 31.28
C SER A 138 28.33 -22.74 31.27
#